data_AF-A0A396S3L0-F1
#
_entry.id   AF-A0A396S3L0-F1
#
_cell.length_a   1.000
_cell.length_b   1.000
_cell.length_c   1.000
_cell.angle_alpha   90.00
_cell.angle_beta   90.00
_cell.angle_gamma   90.00
#
_symmetry.space_group_name_H-M   'P 1'
#
loop_
_entity.id
_entity.type
_entity.pdbx_description
1 polymer ?
#
loop_
_entity_poly.entity_id
_entity_poly.type
_entity_poly.pdbx_seq_one_letter_code
_entity_poly.pdbx_strand_id
1 'polypeptide(L)'
;MKLVLQFIVLLIIVLSTATIYFKIFASRHKVSCNTVMLAAMVLSTMSGLIMGTILALTQPFSLNSILSMIIAISIGLILGAMFNLMTTIEGMAGGIMGGLMGAMLGEMLDSTYIYILSLVLILLMGVMTILMIKQIKQEGQSVMPQEPTIQKNSSLNRLSLIITCVGLLLFSGILLGTSSPTNSNMNQDHHSHHQ
;
A
#
# COMPACT_ATOMS: atom_id res chain seq x y z
N MET A 1 -13.60 -10.11 13.73
CA MET A 1 -12.59 -9.17 14.27
C MET A 1 -11.45 -8.90 13.29
N LYS A 2 -10.81 -9.93 12.71
CA LYS A 2 -9.71 -9.78 11.72
C LYS A 2 -10.06 -8.85 10.53
N LEU A 3 -11.25 -8.99 9.95
CA LEU A 3 -11.72 -8.12 8.85
C LEU A 3 -11.86 -6.65 9.26
N VAL A 4 -12.41 -6.37 10.45
CA VAL A 4 -12.57 -5.00 10.94
C VAL A 4 -11.20 -4.32 11.10
N LEU A 5 -10.20 -5.07 11.59
CA LEU A 5 -8.83 -4.58 11.70
C LEU A 5 -8.22 -4.27 10.33
N GLN A 6 -8.43 -5.14 9.32
CA GLN A 6 -8.00 -4.87 7.93
C GLN A 6 -8.60 -3.58 7.38
N PHE A 7 -9.90 -3.35 7.57
CA PHE A 7 -10.55 -2.11 7.13
C PHE A 7 -9.99 -0.87 7.85
N ILE A 8 -9.77 -0.94 9.17
CA ILE A 8 -9.18 0.16 9.94
C ILE A 8 -7.78 0.49 9.41
N VAL A 9 -6.95 -0.51 9.15
CA VAL A 9 -5.58 -0.28 8.67
C VAL A 9 -5.56 0.26 7.25
N LEU A 10 -6.42 -0.24 6.36
CA LEU A 10 -6.59 0.33 5.03
C LEU A 10 -7.01 1.81 5.12
N LEU A 11 -7.94 2.15 6.02
CA LEU A 11 -8.35 3.53 6.25
C LEU A 11 -7.19 4.41 6.71
N ILE A 12 -6.36 3.93 7.65
CA ILE A 12 -5.17 4.66 8.13
C ILE A 12 -4.19 4.92 6.97
N ILE A 13 -3.91 3.92 6.15
CA ILE A 13 -3.01 4.03 4.99
C ILE A 13 -3.54 5.05 3.98
N VAL A 14 -4.84 5.03 3.70
CA VAL A 14 -5.48 5.99 2.80
C VAL A 14 -5.38 7.41 3.36
N LEU A 15 -5.65 7.60 4.66
CA LEU A 15 -5.57 8.91 5.33
C LEU A 15 -4.14 9.46 5.36
N SER A 16 -3.14 8.62 5.65
CA SER A 16 -1.73 9.04 5.64
C SER A 16 -1.27 9.44 4.24
N THR A 17 -1.65 8.64 3.23
CA THR A 17 -1.36 8.93 1.83
C THR A 17 -2.03 10.23 1.39
N ALA A 18 -3.30 10.43 1.73
CA ALA A 18 -4.04 11.66 1.44
C ALA A 18 -3.41 12.88 2.12
N THR A 19 -2.99 12.76 3.39
CA THR A 19 -2.38 13.87 4.13
C THR A 19 -1.09 14.35 3.47
N ILE A 20 -0.21 13.42 3.09
CA ILE A 20 1.04 13.76 2.41
C ILE A 20 0.74 14.29 1.01
N TYR A 21 -0.18 13.67 0.28
CA TYR A 21 -0.64 14.13 -1.02
C TYR A 21 -1.09 15.61 -0.98
N PHE A 22 -2.00 15.96 -0.06
CA PHE A 22 -2.50 17.33 0.07
C PHE A 22 -1.39 18.32 0.42
N LYS A 23 -0.44 17.92 1.27
CA LYS A 23 0.64 18.80 1.73
C LYS A 23 1.67 19.07 0.63
N ILE A 24 2.03 18.06 -0.14
CA ILE A 24 2.91 18.21 -1.30
C ILE A 24 2.18 19.03 -2.38
N PHE A 25 0.89 18.76 -2.63
CA PHE A 25 0.12 19.53 -3.61
C PHE A 25 0.02 21.02 -3.27
N ALA A 26 -0.21 21.35 -2.00
CA ALA A 26 -0.23 22.73 -1.52
C ALA A 26 1.14 23.43 -1.64
N SER A 27 2.23 22.66 -1.54
CA SER A 27 3.60 23.17 -1.57
C SER A 27 4.33 22.91 -2.89
N ARG A 28 3.62 22.46 -3.94
CA ARG A 28 4.21 21.86 -5.17
C ARG A 28 5.24 22.71 -5.90
N HIS A 29 5.22 24.03 -5.70
CA HIS A 29 6.16 24.98 -6.33
C HIS A 29 7.46 25.17 -5.53
N LYS A 30 7.59 24.56 -4.34
CA LYS A 30 8.72 24.77 -3.41
C LYS A 30 9.37 23.48 -2.93
N VAL A 31 8.93 22.32 -3.41
CA VAL A 31 9.42 21.00 -2.98
C VAL A 31 10.35 20.42 -4.04
N SER A 32 11.47 19.84 -3.61
CA SER A 32 12.45 19.22 -4.48
C SER A 32 11.90 17.92 -5.11
N CYS A 33 12.30 17.65 -6.35
CA CYS A 33 11.98 16.39 -7.05
C CYS A 33 12.41 15.16 -6.22
N ASN A 34 13.56 15.24 -5.53
CA ASN A 34 14.07 14.16 -4.71
C ASN A 34 13.17 13.85 -3.50
N THR A 35 12.59 14.89 -2.88
CA THR A 35 11.70 14.73 -1.72
C THR A 35 10.38 14.09 -2.12
N VAL A 36 9.85 14.45 -3.28
CA VAL A 36 8.63 13.83 -3.82
C VAL A 36 8.88 12.36 -4.18
N MET A 37 10.01 12.06 -4.81
CA MET A 37 10.43 10.69 -5.12
C MET A 37 10.53 9.81 -3.87
N LEU A 38 11.22 10.31 -2.84
CA LEU A 38 11.36 9.62 -1.56
C LEU A 38 10.00 9.42 -0.88
N ALA A 39 9.12 10.42 -0.91
CA ALA A 39 7.78 10.31 -0.32
C ALA A 39 6.94 9.22 -1.01
N ALA A 40 6.96 9.15 -2.35
CA ALA A 40 6.23 8.14 -3.11
C ALA A 40 6.74 6.72 -2.81
N MET A 41 8.06 6.54 -2.80
CA MET A 41 8.70 5.26 -2.47
C MET A 41 8.35 4.81 -1.05
N VAL A 42 8.58 5.66 -0.04
CA VAL A 42 8.38 5.30 1.38
C VAL A 42 6.92 4.97 1.67
N LEU A 43 5.97 5.75 1.17
CA LEU A 43 4.55 5.48 1.40
C LEU A 43 4.09 4.19 0.74
N SER A 44 4.50 3.97 -0.50
CA SER A 44 4.20 2.76 -1.25
C SER A 44 4.75 1.52 -0.54
N THR A 45 6.03 1.54 -0.15
CA THR A 45 6.66 0.43 0.57
C THR A 45 5.99 0.17 1.92
N MET A 46 5.76 1.20 2.74
CA MET A 46 5.15 1.04 4.06
C MET A 46 3.72 0.51 3.97
N SER A 47 2.94 1.00 2.99
CA SER A 47 1.59 0.50 2.75
C SER A 47 1.57 -0.98 2.36
N GLY A 48 2.50 -1.41 1.51
CA GLY A 48 2.64 -2.82 1.12
C GLY A 48 3.08 -3.72 2.27
N LEU A 49 4.02 -3.25 3.09
CA LEU A 49 4.48 -3.98 4.27
C LEU A 49 3.33 -4.24 5.23
N ILE A 50 2.64 -3.16 5.64
CA ILE A 50 1.53 -3.24 6.59
C ILE A 50 0.41 -4.11 6.03
N MET A 51 0.00 -3.88 4.78
CA MET A 51 -1.14 -4.59 4.22
C MET A 51 -0.84 -6.07 3.98
N GLY A 52 0.36 -6.39 3.49
CA GLY A 52 0.81 -7.78 3.31
C GLY A 52 0.94 -8.55 4.62
N THR A 53 1.39 -7.89 5.69
CA THR A 53 1.48 -8.53 7.00
C THR A 53 0.09 -8.85 7.58
N ILE A 54 -0.89 -7.97 7.40
CA ILE A 54 -2.24 -8.17 7.95
C ILE A 54 -3.08 -9.14 7.10
N LEU A 55 -2.92 -9.14 5.78
CA LEU A 55 -3.69 -10.06 4.92
C LEU A 55 -3.35 -11.52 5.15
N ALA A 56 -2.14 -11.81 5.62
CA ALA A 56 -1.70 -13.16 5.99
C ALA A 56 -2.60 -13.81 7.06
N LEU A 57 -3.31 -13.01 7.88
CA LEU A 57 -4.23 -13.53 8.89
C LEU A 57 -5.48 -14.22 8.32
N THR A 58 -5.78 -14.00 7.04
CA THR A 58 -7.03 -14.41 6.39
C THR A 58 -6.84 -15.07 5.04
N GLN A 59 -5.76 -14.75 4.32
CA GLN A 59 -5.54 -15.19 2.94
C GLN A 59 -4.31 -16.10 2.85
N PRO A 60 -4.30 -17.09 1.94
CA PRO A 60 -3.11 -17.88 1.66
C PRO A 60 -2.00 -16.99 1.08
N PHE A 61 -0.74 -17.40 1.28
CA PHE A 61 0.45 -16.64 0.88
C PHE A 61 0.40 -16.11 -0.57
N SER A 62 0.02 -16.96 -1.53
CA SER A 62 -0.03 -16.59 -2.95
C SER A 62 -1.01 -15.44 -3.21
N LEU A 63 -2.21 -15.50 -2.61
CA LEU A 63 -3.22 -14.43 -2.77
C LEU A 63 -2.83 -13.17 -1.99
N ASN A 64 -2.27 -13.34 -0.79
CA ASN A 64 -1.79 -12.23 0.03
C ASN A 64 -0.74 -11.41 -0.73
N SER A 65 0.28 -12.08 -1.28
CA SER A 65 1.38 -11.46 -2.01
C SER A 65 0.91 -10.65 -3.22
N ILE A 66 -0.04 -11.19 -3.98
CA ILE A 66 -0.61 -10.49 -5.14
C ILE A 66 -1.43 -9.28 -4.69
N LEU A 67 -2.28 -9.42 -3.67
CA LEU A 67 -3.13 -8.33 -3.19
C LEU A 67 -2.32 -7.20 -2.56
N SER A 68 -1.37 -7.53 -1.68
CA SER A 68 -0.52 -6.54 -1.01
C SER A 68 0.29 -5.75 -2.03
N MET A 69 0.83 -6.42 -3.04
CA MET A 69 1.56 -5.81 -4.15
C MET A 69 0.67 -4.86 -4.94
N ILE A 70 -0.54 -5.27 -5.35
CA ILE A 70 -1.46 -4.42 -6.12
C ILE A 70 -1.84 -3.16 -5.33
N ILE A 71 -2.13 -3.30 -4.05
CA ILE A 71 -2.49 -2.17 -3.18
C ILE A 71 -1.31 -1.19 -3.06
N ALA A 72 -0.12 -1.70 -2.81
CA ALA A 72 1.08 -0.89 -2.67
C ALA A 72 1.44 -0.16 -3.98
N ILE A 73 1.45 -0.89 -5.10
CA ILE A 73 1.66 -0.32 -6.44
C ILE A 73 0.65 0.80 -6.71
N SER A 74 -0.63 0.59 -6.37
CA SER A 74 -1.67 1.60 -6.58
C SER A 74 -1.34 2.89 -5.84
N ILE A 75 -0.86 2.80 -4.60
CA ILE A 75 -0.45 3.97 -3.81
C ILE A 75 0.76 4.68 -4.45
N GLY A 76 1.76 3.91 -4.89
CA GLY A 76 2.91 4.45 -5.63
C GLY A 76 2.52 5.15 -6.93
N LEU A 77 1.57 4.58 -7.69
CA LEU A 77 1.02 5.18 -8.90
C LEU A 77 0.28 6.49 -8.62
N ILE A 78 -0.52 6.56 -7.55
CA ILE A 78 -1.25 7.78 -7.16
C ILE A 78 -0.30 8.93 -6.86
N LEU A 79 0.72 8.65 -6.06
CA LEU A 79 1.70 9.66 -5.67
C LEU A 79 2.58 10.05 -6.86
N GLY A 80 3.03 9.09 -7.67
CA GLY A 80 3.89 9.35 -8.81
C GLY A 80 3.21 10.09 -9.97
N ALA A 81 1.96 9.72 -10.28
CA ALA A 81 1.20 10.29 -11.40
C ALA A 81 1.03 11.82 -11.32
N MET A 82 1.08 12.39 -10.11
CA MET A 82 0.94 13.84 -9.92
C MET A 82 2.16 14.66 -10.33
N PHE A 83 3.34 14.04 -10.39
CA PHE A 83 4.60 14.78 -10.50
C PHE A 83 5.35 14.41 -11.77
N ASN A 84 5.99 13.24 -11.78
CA ASN A 84 6.89 12.82 -12.84
C ASN A 84 6.93 11.30 -12.98
N LEU A 85 7.25 10.86 -14.20
CA LEU A 85 7.34 9.44 -14.54
C LEU A 85 8.40 8.71 -13.70
N MET A 86 9.50 9.38 -13.37
CA MET A 86 10.54 8.83 -12.48
C MET A 86 9.98 8.54 -11.07
N THR A 87 9.20 9.47 -10.50
CA THR A 87 8.52 9.27 -9.20
C THR A 87 7.56 8.10 -9.23
N THR A 88 6.84 7.90 -10.34
CA THR A 88 5.96 6.75 -10.55
C THR A 88 6.73 5.43 -10.52
N ILE A 89 7.86 5.35 -11.23
CA ILE A 89 8.69 4.13 -11.26
C ILE A 89 9.20 3.81 -9.85
N GLU A 90 9.70 4.81 -9.12
CA GLU A 90 10.20 4.65 -7.75
C GLU A 90 9.10 4.23 -6.77
N GLY A 91 7.91 4.83 -6.90
CA GLY A 91 6.73 4.45 -6.13
C GLY A 91 6.26 3.02 -6.43
N MET A 92 6.25 2.62 -7.71
CA MET A 92 5.90 1.25 -8.10
C MET A 92 6.92 0.23 -7.60
N ALA A 93 8.22 0.52 -7.77
CA ALA A 93 9.30 -0.34 -7.32
C ALA A 93 9.26 -0.54 -5.79
N GLY A 94 9.07 0.55 -5.04
CA GLY A 94 8.86 0.49 -3.59
C GLY A 94 7.62 -0.32 -3.21
N GLY A 95 6.53 -0.18 -3.97
CA GLY A 95 5.29 -0.92 -3.74
C GLY A 95 5.44 -2.43 -3.95
N ILE A 96 6.13 -2.83 -5.04
CA ILE A 96 6.45 -4.23 -5.31
C ILE A 96 7.29 -4.80 -4.16
N MET A 97 8.37 -4.10 -3.79
CA MET A 97 9.27 -4.52 -2.72
C MET A 97 8.54 -4.64 -1.38
N GLY A 98 7.78 -3.62 -0.99
CA GLY A 98 7.04 -3.60 0.27
C GLY A 98 5.91 -4.63 0.32
N GLY A 99 5.16 -4.80 -0.77
CA GLY A 99 4.06 -5.76 -0.85
C GLY A 99 4.53 -7.21 -0.72
N LEU A 100 5.57 -7.59 -1.48
CA LEU A 100 6.17 -8.92 -1.43
C LEU A 100 6.78 -9.21 -0.06
N MET A 101 7.59 -8.28 0.46
CA MET A 101 8.24 -8.44 1.76
C MET A 101 7.20 -8.47 2.89
N GLY A 102 6.13 -7.67 2.80
CA GLY A 102 5.05 -7.65 3.78
C GLY A 102 4.30 -8.97 3.85
N ALA A 103 4.02 -9.58 2.70
CA ALA A 103 3.36 -10.88 2.63
C ALA A 103 4.25 -12.00 3.19
N MET A 104 5.56 -11.96 2.92
CA MET A 104 6.53 -12.90 3.49
C MET A 104 6.63 -12.76 5.02
N LEU A 105 6.69 -11.53 5.55
CA LEU A 105 6.65 -11.28 6.99
C LEU A 105 5.35 -11.74 7.63
N GLY A 106 4.22 -11.65 6.93
CA GLY A 106 2.95 -12.13 7.43
C GLY A 106 2.85 -13.65 7.50
N GLU A 107 3.50 -14.39 6.61
CA GLU A 107 3.44 -15.86 6.57
C GLU A 107 4.43 -16.52 7.54
N MET A 108 5.60 -15.91 7.74
CA MET A 108 6.62 -16.44 8.65
C MET A 108 6.31 -16.23 10.14
N LEU A 109 5.33 -15.38 10.48
CA LEU A 109 5.00 -15.03 11.86
C LEU A 109 3.71 -15.67 12.33
N ASP A 110 3.69 -16.06 13.60
CA ASP A 110 2.48 -16.48 14.27
C ASP A 110 1.46 -15.35 14.42
N SER A 111 0.17 -15.71 14.48
CA SER A 111 -0.95 -14.74 14.52
C SER A 111 -0.79 -13.67 15.60
N THR A 112 -0.26 -14.01 16.79
CA THR A 112 -0.03 -13.04 17.88
C THR A 112 1.05 -12.01 17.52
N TYR A 113 2.15 -12.46 16.92
CA TYR A 113 3.26 -11.58 16.54
C TYR A 113 2.92 -10.72 15.33
N ILE A 114 2.04 -11.19 14.43
CA ILE A 114 1.50 -10.38 13.33
C ILE A 114 0.84 -9.10 13.86
N TYR A 115 0.04 -9.17 14.95
CA TYR A 115 -0.59 -7.98 15.53
C TYR A 115 0.44 -7.00 16.08
N ILE A 116 1.46 -7.50 16.79
CA ILE A 116 2.52 -6.68 17.37
C ILE A 116 3.32 -6.01 16.25
N LEU A 117 3.74 -6.78 15.24
CA LEU A 117 4.49 -6.27 14.09
C LEU A 117 3.67 -5.23 13.32
N SER A 118 2.39 -5.48 13.08
CA SER A 118 1.50 -4.52 12.41
C SER A 118 1.41 -3.20 13.17
N LEU A 119 1.33 -3.25 14.51
CA LEU A 119 1.32 -2.04 15.35
C LEU A 119 2.64 -1.27 15.22
N VAL A 120 3.78 -1.97 15.27
CA VAL A 120 5.11 -1.36 15.09
C VAL A 120 5.23 -0.72 13.70
N LEU A 121 4.78 -1.39 12.65
CA LEU A 121 4.81 -0.86 11.28
C LEU A 121 3.92 0.38 11.11
N ILE A 122 2.72 0.40 11.73
CA ILE A 122 1.84 1.58 11.74
C ILE A 122 2.51 2.75 12.47
N LEU A 123 3.15 2.50 13.61
CA LEU A 123 3.88 3.52 14.35
C LEU A 123 5.04 4.07 13.52
N LEU A 124 5.80 3.18 12.87
CA LEU A 124 6.90 3.55 11.99
C LEU A 124 6.42 4.39 10.80
N MET A 125 5.29 4.02 10.19
CA MET A 125 4.64 4.80 9.14
C MET A 125 4.25 6.20 9.62
N GLY A 126 3.74 6.32 10.84
CA GLY A 126 3.44 7.60 11.48
C GLY A 126 4.69 8.47 11.65
N VAL A 127 5.79 7.89 12.15
CA VAL A 127 7.08 8.58 12.29
C VAL A 127 7.60 9.04 10.93
N MET A 128 7.61 8.17 9.93
CA MET A 128 8.05 8.50 8.56
C MET A 128 7.20 9.61 7.95
N THR A 129 5.88 9.60 8.19
CA THR A 129 4.96 10.66 7.75
C THR A 129 5.31 12.00 8.39
N ILE A 130 5.60 12.03 9.69
CA ILE A 130 6.01 13.26 10.39
C ILE A 130 7.36 13.78 9.87
N LEU A 131 8.33 12.88 9.65
CA LEU A 131 9.64 13.25 9.08
C LEU A 131 9.49 13.84 7.68
N MET A 132 8.67 13.22 6.83
CA MET A 132 8.35 13.74 5.49
C MET A 132 7.72 15.12 5.53
N ILE A 133 6.74 15.31 6.43
CA ILE A 133 6.11 16.61 6.67
C ILE A 133 7.15 17.67 7.06
N LYS A 134 8.11 17.31 7.93
CA LYS A 134 9.16 18.22 8.37
C LYS A 134 10.13 18.55 7.23
N GLN A 135 10.52 17.56 6.45
CA GLN A 135 11.38 17.74 5.27
C GLN A 135 10.73 18.65 4.23
N ILE A 136 9.45 18.43 3.90
CA ILE A 136 8.67 19.29 2.99
C ILE A 136 8.63 20.74 3.51
N LYS A 137 8.44 20.92 4.83
CA LYS A 137 8.42 22.27 5.44
C LYS A 137 9.79 22.94 5.39
N GLN A 138 10.87 22.19 5.64
CA GLN A 138 12.24 22.70 5.59
C GLN A 138 12.62 23.14 4.18
N GLU A 139 12.35 22.31 3.16
CA GLU A 139 12.60 22.68 1.76
C GLU A 139 11.77 23.89 1.33
N GLY A 140 10.53 23.99 1.78
CA GLY A 140 9.69 25.16 1.54
C GLY A 140 10.23 26.48 2.11
N GLN A 141 11.20 26.41 3.03
CA GLN A 141 11.88 27.56 3.63
C GLN A 141 13.30 27.81 3.07
N SER A 142 13.96 26.80 2.49
CA SER A 142 15.38 26.85 2.13
C SER A 142 15.70 26.84 0.62
N VAL A 143 14.72 26.61 -0.25
CA VAL A 143 14.98 26.37 -1.69
C VAL A 143 14.69 27.60 -2.56
N MET A 144 15.75 28.10 -3.23
CA MET A 144 15.66 28.88 -4.48
C MET A 144 15.01 28.00 -5.55
N PRO A 145 14.12 28.53 -6.41
CA PRO A 145 13.32 27.73 -7.35
C PRO A 145 14.21 26.82 -8.21
N GLN A 146 14.28 25.54 -7.86
CA GLN A 146 14.70 24.49 -8.77
C GLN A 146 13.60 24.36 -9.82
N GLU A 147 13.98 24.40 -11.10
CA GLU A 147 13.00 24.33 -12.19
C GLU A 147 12.10 23.12 -11.98
N PRO A 148 10.79 23.33 -11.84
CA PRO A 148 9.87 22.22 -11.86
C PRO A 148 9.89 21.69 -13.30
N THR A 149 10.61 20.60 -13.54
CA THR A 149 10.23 19.67 -14.61
C THR A 149 8.91 19.02 -14.18
N ILE A 150 7.86 19.80 -13.95
CA ILE A 150 6.48 19.34 -13.80
C ILE A 150 6.02 19.20 -15.25
N GLN A 151 6.24 18.03 -15.84
CA GLN A 151 5.62 17.72 -17.11
C GLN A 151 4.13 17.46 -16.84
N LYS A 152 3.37 18.55 -16.82
CA LYS A 152 1.92 18.62 -16.64
C LYS A 152 1.23 17.72 -17.67
N ASN A 153 0.93 16.48 -17.30
CA ASN A 153 0.00 15.63 -18.05
C ASN A 153 -1.25 15.34 -17.20
N SER A 154 -2.30 16.14 -17.40
CA SER A 154 -3.56 16.04 -16.65
C SER A 154 -4.35 14.72 -16.89
N SER A 155 -3.92 13.91 -17.86
CA SER A 155 -4.51 12.60 -18.15
C SER A 155 -4.17 11.54 -17.09
N LEU A 156 -2.99 11.64 -16.46
CA LEU A 156 -2.50 10.64 -15.49
C LEU A 156 -3.28 10.66 -14.17
N ASN A 157 -3.82 11.82 -13.75
CA ASN A 157 -4.66 11.93 -12.55
C ASN A 157 -5.97 11.14 -12.71
N ARG A 158 -6.55 11.15 -13.93
CA ARG A 158 -7.78 10.40 -14.22
C ARG A 158 -7.50 8.90 -14.26
N LEU A 159 -6.38 8.49 -14.84
CA LEU A 159 -5.97 7.09 -14.93
C LEU A 159 -5.63 6.49 -13.56
N SER A 160 -4.92 7.24 -12.72
CA SER A 160 -4.58 6.86 -11.35
C SER A 160 -5.82 6.65 -10.48
N LEU A 161 -6.82 7.53 -10.57
CA LEU A 161 -8.08 7.39 -9.85
C LEU A 161 -8.85 6.15 -10.31
N ILE A 162 -8.85 5.86 -11.62
CA ILE A 162 -9.47 4.65 -12.18
C ILE A 162 -8.73 3.39 -11.70
N ILE A 163 -7.40 3.35 -11.77
CA ILE A 163 -6.60 2.20 -11.32
C ILE A 163 -6.77 1.93 -9.83
N THR A 164 -6.86 2.99 -9.02
CA THR A 164 -7.13 2.88 -7.58
C THR A 164 -8.53 2.36 -7.32
N CYS A 165 -9.53 2.87 -8.03
CA CYS A 165 -10.90 2.41 -7.92
C CYS A 165 -11.02 0.93 -8.33
N VAL A 166 -10.32 0.53 -9.39
CA VAL A 166 -10.22 -0.86 -9.83
C VAL A 166 -9.50 -1.72 -8.80
N GLY A 167 -8.37 -1.27 -8.24
CA GLY A 167 -7.67 -1.98 -7.17
C GLY A 167 -8.52 -2.15 -5.91
N LEU A 168 -9.27 -1.12 -5.52
CA LEU A 168 -10.20 -1.15 -4.38
C LEU A 168 -11.39 -2.07 -4.65
N LEU A 169 -11.92 -2.07 -5.88
CA LEU A 169 -13.01 -2.95 -6.32
C LEU A 169 -12.56 -4.41 -6.41
N LEU A 170 -11.36 -4.67 -6.90
CA LEU A 170 -10.77 -6.02 -6.91
C LEU A 170 -10.51 -6.51 -5.48
N PHE A 171 -10.00 -5.65 -4.60
CA PHE A 171 -9.86 -5.95 -3.18
C PHE A 171 -11.19 -6.30 -2.51
N SER A 172 -12.23 -5.48 -2.76
CA SER A 172 -13.59 -5.72 -2.25
C SER A 172 -14.22 -7.00 -2.82
N GLY A 173 -14.03 -7.26 -4.12
CA GLY A 173 -14.54 -8.46 -4.79
C GLY A 173 -13.92 -9.75 -4.29
N ILE A 174 -12.63 -9.74 -3.96
CA ILE A 174 -11.90 -10.91 -3.43
C ILE A 174 -12.22 -11.12 -1.93
N LEU A 175 -12.42 -10.05 -1.16
CA LEU A 175 -12.93 -10.13 0.22
C LEU A 175 -14.34 -10.73 0.27
N LEU A 176 -15.23 -10.37 -0.67
CA LEU A 176 -16.57 -10.95 -0.76
C LEU A 176 -16.54 -12.40 -1.28
N GLY A 177 -15.69 -12.70 -2.27
CA GLY A 177 -15.61 -14.04 -2.88
C GLY A 177 -15.11 -15.14 -1.94
N THR A 178 -14.32 -14.78 -0.92
CA THR A 178 -13.84 -15.73 0.10
C THR A 178 -14.83 -15.97 1.25
N SER A 179 -15.96 -15.25 1.28
CA SER A 179 -17.05 -15.48 2.25
C SER A 179 -18.07 -16.53 1.80
N SER A 180 -17.94 -17.09 0.59
CA SER A 180 -18.66 -18.31 0.23
C SER A 180 -18.15 -19.46 1.11
N PRO A 181 -18.99 -20.06 1.95
CA PRO A 181 -18.57 -21.20 2.75
C PRO A 181 -18.23 -22.32 1.77
N THR A 182 -16.94 -22.63 1.64
CA THR A 182 -16.52 -23.94 1.16
C THR A 182 -17.06 -24.93 2.18
N ASN A 183 -18.26 -25.42 1.89
CA ASN A 183 -18.89 -26.53 2.54
C ASN A 183 -18.06 -27.76 2.15
N SER A 184 -16.92 -27.94 2.80
CA SER A 184 -16.20 -29.22 2.80
C SER A 184 -17.03 -30.19 3.63
N ASN A 185 -18.15 -30.64 3.05
CA ASN A 185 -18.78 -31.88 3.46
C ASN A 185 -17.73 -32.97 3.25
N MET A 186 -17.16 -33.40 4.37
CA MET A 186 -16.59 -34.72 4.53
C MET A 186 -17.63 -35.74 4.02
N ASN A 187 -17.48 -36.20 2.79
CA ASN A 187 -18.05 -37.48 2.39
C ASN A 187 -17.07 -38.55 2.84
N GLN A 188 -17.14 -38.83 4.14
CA GLN A 188 -16.76 -40.10 4.70
C GLN A 188 -17.84 -41.09 4.26
N ASP A 189 -17.58 -41.89 3.23
CA ASP A 189 -17.90 -43.33 3.17
C ASP A 189 -17.81 -43.94 1.76
N HIS A 190 -17.26 -45.17 1.74
CA HIS A 190 -17.19 -46.17 0.67
C HIS A 190 -16.12 -45.93 -0.43
N HIS A 191 -15.08 -46.75 -0.60
CA HIS A 191 -15.12 -48.22 -0.72
C HIS A 191 -13.83 -48.92 -0.28
N SER A 192 -14.03 -50.11 0.26
CA SER A 192 -13.09 -51.20 0.53
C SER A 192 -12.54 -51.89 -0.73
N HIS A 193 -11.48 -52.68 -0.52
CA HIS A 193 -10.88 -53.73 -1.36
C HIS A 193 -9.79 -53.33 -2.38
N HIS A 194 -8.55 -53.76 -2.10
CA HIS A 194 -7.76 -54.78 -2.82
C HIS A 194 -6.36 -54.79 -2.17
N GLN A 195 -6.07 -55.81 -1.35
CA GLN A 195 -5.13 -56.91 -1.65
C GLN A 195 -3.70 -56.43 -1.92
#